data_AF-A0A3L7NC10-F1
#
_entry.id   AF-A0A3L7NC10-F1
#
_cell.length_a   1.000
_cell.length_b   1.000
_cell.length_c   1.000
_cell.angle_alpha   90.00
_cell.angle_beta   90.00
_cell.angle_gamma   90.00
#
_symmetry.space_group_name_H-M   'P 1'
#
loop_
_entity.id
_entity.type
_entity.pdbx_description
1 polymer ?
#
loop_
_entity_poly.entity_id
_entity_poly.type
_entity_poly.pdbx_seq_one_letter_code
_entity_poly.pdbx_strand_id
1 'polypeptide(L)'
;MNPRNVSRTRWSVGICLALAALPVAQLPLPLAHGDGLPQSPSTDGNQALHRYLESFALDRQARELLDQPDGWDDARQSLALRVLLRMALAPPEFQAAWVDAAVGLADLESPPADRLVSVAGRATRVAPMTLSTPQGEATGRTTLDLVRIVSDDGTIVDVITESAPHSWPRWEAIDKPASVYGLPLAAAGGPIPHSADGLAADWPTAPHAWLLVAPRVAWYPPTALGGLGMDHGLFDAVIDGQKLTSADADAFYGLLAAAGRAGEGTIAAAAGAEHSIVPLIDPAQHWFADHRGEAVAIDGVALRATRIEIDDPLRRRQTGLNHYWELFVFVNTPLIRVAGRIQETYPVVCCVGSLPDGMPTGQAIHEHVRVACFALKTYAYPLTTKGGVETKRESPLLVGGDVTWLPPPRPASSGPAGWLLQGLALIAVTGIAVAAWWGFRTGRERDRRRRQSLPEAWQPPGGEGGTDDRET
;
A
#
# COMPACT_ATOMS: atom_id res chain seq x y z
N MET A 1 -18.09 -13.32 46.42
CA MET A 1 -17.26 -14.53 46.22
C MET A 1 -17.52 -15.06 44.80
N ASN A 2 -16.56 -14.82 43.92
CA ASN A 2 -16.20 -15.53 42.68
C ASN A 2 -17.30 -16.11 41.74
N PRO A 3 -17.37 -15.62 40.49
CA PRO A 3 -17.70 -16.45 39.34
C PRO A 3 -16.45 -16.65 38.47
N ARG A 4 -15.93 -17.88 38.42
CA ARG A 4 -14.97 -18.34 37.41
C ARG A 4 -15.68 -19.28 36.45
N ASN A 5 -15.94 -18.81 35.23
CA ASN A 5 -15.72 -19.55 33.98
C ASN A 5 -16.24 -18.72 32.81
N VAL A 6 -15.32 -18.00 32.16
CA VAL A 6 -15.55 -17.44 30.83
C VAL A 6 -14.70 -18.24 29.86
N SER A 7 -15.39 -18.87 28.92
CA SER A 7 -14.84 -19.58 27.78
C SER A 7 -13.95 -18.64 26.95
N ARG A 8 -12.73 -19.11 26.68
CA ARG A 8 -11.82 -18.50 25.70
C ARG A 8 -12.31 -18.84 24.31
N THR A 9 -13.06 -17.95 23.68
CA THR A 9 -13.34 -18.02 22.23
C THR A 9 -12.25 -17.24 21.51
N ARG A 10 -11.25 -17.96 20.97
CA ARG A 10 -10.27 -17.41 20.04
C ARG A 10 -10.98 -17.11 18.72
N TRP A 11 -11.11 -15.83 18.36
CA TRP A 11 -11.50 -15.41 17.02
C TRP A 11 -10.21 -15.13 16.23
N SER A 12 -9.79 -16.13 15.47
CA SER A 12 -8.77 -15.98 14.44
C SER A 12 -9.48 -15.56 13.16
N VAL A 13 -9.37 -14.29 12.76
CA VAL A 13 -9.77 -13.86 11.41
C VAL A 13 -8.58 -14.17 10.50
N GLY A 14 -8.55 -15.40 10.00
CA GLY A 14 -7.68 -15.77 8.89
C GLY A 14 -8.27 -15.19 7.60
N ILE A 15 -7.51 -14.32 6.94
CA ILE A 15 -7.83 -13.83 5.60
C ILE A 15 -7.57 -14.98 4.64
N CYS A 16 -8.60 -15.74 4.28
CA CYS A 16 -8.54 -16.71 3.20
C CYS A 16 -8.66 -15.97 1.86
N LEU A 17 -7.56 -15.93 1.10
CA LEU A 17 -7.54 -15.57 -0.32
C LEU A 17 -8.32 -16.64 -1.11
N ALA A 18 -9.54 -16.30 -1.52
CA ALA A 18 -10.29 -17.10 -2.47
C ALA A 18 -9.86 -16.73 -3.90
N LEU A 19 -9.08 -17.61 -4.53
CA LEU A 19 -8.76 -17.56 -5.96
C LEU A 19 -10.05 -17.80 -6.77
N ALA A 20 -10.60 -16.74 -7.35
CA ALA A 20 -11.64 -16.86 -8.36
C ALA A 20 -10.98 -17.23 -9.70
N ALA A 21 -11.11 -18.49 -10.11
CA ALA A 21 -10.71 -18.95 -11.44
C ALA A 21 -11.69 -18.40 -12.48
N LEU A 22 -11.21 -17.52 -13.37
CA LEU A 22 -11.92 -17.16 -14.59
C LEU A 22 -11.73 -18.26 -15.65
N PRO A 23 -12.72 -18.52 -16.51
CA PRO A 23 -12.60 -19.51 -17.57
C PRO A 23 -11.68 -18.96 -18.67
N VAL A 24 -10.46 -19.49 -18.76
CA VAL A 24 -9.55 -19.27 -19.88
C VAL A 24 -10.13 -19.97 -21.10
N ALA A 25 -10.46 -19.21 -22.14
CA ALA A 25 -10.74 -19.78 -23.46
C ALA A 25 -9.49 -20.52 -23.93
N GLN A 26 -9.62 -21.83 -24.09
CA GLN A 26 -8.51 -22.72 -24.43
C GLN A 26 -8.12 -22.49 -25.90
N LEU A 27 -6.99 -21.83 -26.11
CA LEU A 27 -6.12 -22.19 -27.23
C LEU A 27 -5.97 -23.73 -27.22
N PRO A 28 -5.89 -24.41 -28.37
CA PRO A 28 -5.29 -25.73 -28.45
C PRO A 28 -3.78 -25.56 -28.20
N LEU A 29 -3.42 -25.20 -26.97
CA LEU A 29 -2.10 -25.40 -26.45
C LEU A 29 -1.98 -26.92 -26.36
N PRO A 30 -1.02 -27.57 -27.03
CA PRO A 30 -0.80 -28.98 -26.83
C PRO A 30 -0.65 -29.21 -25.32
N LEU A 31 -1.60 -29.95 -24.75
CA LEU A 31 -1.49 -30.43 -23.38
C LEU A 31 -0.22 -31.25 -23.34
N ALA A 32 0.70 -30.84 -22.47
CA ALA A 32 1.95 -31.54 -22.20
C ALA A 32 1.65 -33.04 -22.10
N HIS A 33 2.24 -33.82 -23.01
CA HIS A 33 2.17 -35.27 -22.91
C HIS A 33 3.08 -35.70 -21.76
N GLY A 34 2.49 -35.87 -20.57
CA GLY A 34 2.89 -36.93 -19.65
C GLY A 34 4.27 -36.86 -19.01
N ASP A 35 4.78 -35.67 -18.68
CA ASP A 35 5.75 -35.50 -17.59
C ASP A 35 5.35 -34.26 -16.79
N GLY A 36 5.15 -34.43 -15.48
CA GLY A 36 4.66 -33.34 -14.62
C GLY A 36 5.58 -32.12 -14.69
N LEU A 37 4.98 -30.91 -14.66
CA LEU A 37 5.76 -29.68 -14.51
C LEU A 37 6.76 -29.83 -13.35
N PRO A 38 8.02 -29.38 -13.50
CA PRO A 38 8.99 -29.44 -12.42
C PRO A 38 8.38 -28.75 -11.18
N GLN A 39 8.26 -29.50 -10.07
CA GLN A 39 7.61 -29.00 -8.85
C GLN A 39 8.49 -27.99 -8.07
N SER A 40 9.74 -27.79 -8.50
CA SER A 40 10.65 -26.82 -7.90
C SER A 40 11.69 -26.37 -8.95
N PRO A 41 12.11 -25.09 -8.92
CA PRO A 41 13.18 -24.63 -9.79
C PRO A 41 14.48 -25.38 -9.43
N SER A 42 15.21 -25.86 -10.44
CA SER A 42 16.57 -26.37 -10.22
C SER A 42 17.48 -25.26 -9.69
N THR A 43 18.54 -25.64 -8.97
CA THR A 43 19.55 -24.69 -8.47
C THR A 43 20.26 -23.93 -9.60
N ASP A 44 20.28 -24.52 -10.80
CA ASP A 44 20.67 -23.84 -12.03
C ASP A 44 19.43 -23.25 -12.72
N GLY A 45 19.25 -21.92 -12.58
CA GLY A 45 18.12 -21.19 -13.15
C GLY A 45 18.07 -21.23 -14.68
N ASN A 46 19.21 -21.36 -15.36
CA ASN A 46 19.26 -21.43 -16.82
C ASN A 46 18.74 -22.78 -17.33
N GLN A 47 19.17 -23.86 -16.68
CA GLN A 47 18.65 -25.19 -17.00
C GLN A 47 17.14 -25.30 -16.68
N ALA A 48 16.66 -24.56 -15.68
CA ALA A 48 15.24 -24.49 -15.36
C ALA A 48 14.43 -23.82 -16.49
N LEU A 49 14.91 -22.70 -17.04
CA LEU A 49 14.20 -21.97 -18.11
C LEU A 49 14.12 -22.80 -19.39
N HIS A 50 15.24 -23.39 -19.81
CA HIS A 50 15.28 -24.26 -20.98
C HIS A 50 14.27 -25.40 -20.89
N ARG A 51 14.30 -26.19 -19.80
CA ARG A 51 13.34 -27.29 -19.58
C ARG A 51 11.90 -26.81 -19.50
N TYR A 52 11.66 -25.66 -18.89
CA TYR A 52 10.33 -25.08 -18.81
C TYR A 52 9.79 -24.78 -20.21
N LEU A 53 10.58 -24.14 -21.07
CA LEU A 53 10.19 -23.82 -22.44
C LEU A 53 10.04 -25.07 -23.31
N GLU A 54 10.95 -26.04 -23.16
CA GLU A 54 10.88 -27.36 -23.84
C GLU A 54 9.57 -28.08 -23.54
N SER A 55 9.07 -28.04 -22.30
CA SER A 55 7.79 -28.65 -21.92
C SER A 55 6.56 -28.11 -22.68
N PHE A 56 6.71 -26.97 -23.35
CA PHE A 56 5.69 -26.35 -24.19
C PHE A 56 6.00 -26.40 -25.70
N ALA A 57 7.00 -27.19 -26.11
CA ALA A 57 7.53 -27.22 -27.47
C ALA A 57 7.93 -25.82 -27.96
N LEU A 58 8.58 -25.08 -27.06
CA LEU A 58 9.20 -23.79 -27.30
C LEU A 58 10.69 -23.87 -26.98
N ASP A 59 11.36 -24.97 -27.31
CA ASP A 59 12.81 -25.04 -27.20
C ASP A 59 13.50 -24.15 -28.25
N ARG A 60 14.84 -24.19 -28.28
CA ARG A 60 15.63 -23.42 -29.24
C ARG A 60 15.35 -23.83 -30.69
N GLN A 61 15.14 -25.12 -30.97
CA GLN A 61 14.87 -25.62 -32.30
C GLN A 61 13.55 -25.04 -32.85
N ALA A 62 12.51 -25.00 -32.01
CA ALA A 62 11.24 -24.36 -32.37
C ALA A 62 11.39 -22.86 -32.68
N ARG A 63 12.42 -22.20 -32.12
CA ARG A 63 12.72 -20.77 -32.30
C ARG A 63 13.65 -20.44 -33.47
N GLU A 64 14.23 -21.41 -34.16
CA GLU A 64 15.12 -21.15 -35.32
C GLU A 64 14.45 -20.32 -36.42
N LEU A 65 13.11 -20.40 -36.54
CA LEU A 65 12.33 -19.56 -37.47
C LEU A 65 12.55 -18.05 -37.23
N LEU A 66 12.84 -17.65 -35.99
CA LEU A 66 13.03 -16.25 -35.60
C LEU A 66 14.41 -15.71 -35.99
N ASP A 67 15.40 -16.57 -36.25
CA ASP A 67 16.75 -16.15 -36.68
C ASP A 67 16.85 -15.87 -38.17
N GLN A 68 15.86 -16.32 -38.94
CA GLN A 68 15.87 -16.17 -40.38
C GLN A 68 15.73 -14.68 -40.74
N PRO A 69 16.54 -14.16 -41.67
CA PRO A 69 16.56 -12.73 -42.02
C PRO A 69 15.31 -12.27 -42.80
N ASP A 70 14.40 -13.19 -43.11
CA ASP A 70 13.16 -12.88 -43.82
C ASP A 70 12.26 -11.98 -42.95
N GLY A 71 11.41 -11.18 -43.60
CA GLY A 71 10.54 -10.21 -42.93
C GLY A 71 9.64 -10.80 -41.83
N TRP A 72 9.18 -9.98 -40.90
CA TRP A 72 8.34 -10.43 -39.78
C TRP A 72 6.91 -10.78 -40.24
N ASP A 73 6.48 -12.03 -40.02
CA ASP A 73 5.18 -12.54 -40.44
C ASP A 73 4.33 -13.03 -39.25
N ASP A 74 3.09 -13.45 -39.53
CA ASP A 74 2.15 -13.96 -38.53
C ASP A 74 2.66 -15.20 -37.80
N ALA A 75 3.49 -16.04 -38.44
CA ALA A 75 4.04 -17.24 -37.82
C ALA A 75 5.09 -16.89 -36.75
N ARG A 76 6.03 -15.99 -37.09
CA ARG A 76 7.02 -15.44 -36.15
C ARG A 76 6.35 -14.69 -35.00
N GLN A 77 5.36 -13.87 -35.29
CA GLN A 77 4.57 -13.16 -34.28
C GLN A 77 3.84 -14.14 -33.34
N SER A 78 3.21 -15.18 -33.87
CA SER A 78 2.52 -16.21 -33.07
C SER A 78 3.49 -16.96 -32.15
N LEU A 79 4.70 -17.25 -32.64
CA LEU A 79 5.73 -17.91 -31.86
C LEU A 79 6.25 -17.01 -30.72
N ALA A 80 6.56 -15.74 -31.02
CA ALA A 80 7.00 -14.78 -30.01
C ALA A 80 5.92 -14.56 -28.92
N LEU A 81 4.65 -14.44 -29.34
CA LEU A 81 3.50 -14.34 -28.43
C LEU A 81 3.35 -15.58 -27.54
N ARG A 82 3.52 -16.79 -28.09
CA ARG A 82 3.50 -18.02 -27.27
C ARG A 82 4.60 -18.02 -26.22
N VAL A 83 5.82 -17.60 -26.57
CA VAL A 83 6.92 -17.48 -25.61
C VAL A 83 6.59 -16.45 -24.52
N LEU A 84 6.12 -15.26 -24.91
CA LEU A 84 5.72 -14.19 -23.98
C LEU A 84 4.72 -14.71 -22.94
N LEU A 85 3.64 -15.35 -23.40
CA LEU A 85 2.58 -15.85 -22.51
C LEU A 85 3.08 -16.95 -21.59
N ARG A 86 3.98 -17.84 -22.06
CA ARG A 86 4.57 -18.87 -21.20
C ARG A 86 5.47 -18.29 -20.13
N MET A 87 6.21 -17.23 -20.45
CA MET A 87 7.01 -16.51 -19.45
C MET A 87 6.12 -15.78 -18.45
N ALA A 88 5.08 -15.08 -18.91
CA ALA A 88 4.16 -14.34 -18.04
C ALA A 88 3.35 -15.25 -17.09
N LEU A 89 3.00 -16.46 -17.53
CA LEU A 89 2.26 -17.45 -16.74
C LEU A 89 3.16 -18.37 -15.90
N ALA A 90 4.49 -18.22 -15.98
CA ALA A 90 5.39 -19.03 -15.18
C ALA A 90 5.16 -18.77 -13.68
N PRO A 91 5.29 -19.79 -12.81
CA PRO A 91 5.17 -19.57 -11.38
C PRO A 91 6.19 -18.51 -10.89
N PRO A 92 5.82 -17.62 -9.95
CA PRO A 92 6.69 -16.54 -9.50
C PRO A 92 8.08 -17.00 -9.01
N GLU A 93 8.18 -18.20 -8.44
CA GLU A 93 9.44 -18.78 -8.00
C GLU A 93 10.39 -19.16 -9.14
N PHE A 94 9.84 -19.53 -10.30
CA PHE A 94 10.63 -19.76 -11.51
C PHE A 94 11.11 -18.42 -12.07
N GLN A 95 10.21 -17.43 -12.17
CA GLN A 95 10.57 -16.09 -12.65
C GLN A 95 11.69 -15.48 -11.82
N ALA A 96 11.58 -15.55 -10.48
CA ALA A 96 12.63 -15.06 -9.58
C ALA A 96 13.97 -15.77 -9.80
N ALA A 97 13.97 -17.11 -9.91
CA ALA A 97 15.19 -17.88 -10.15
C ALA A 97 15.84 -17.56 -11.51
N TRP A 98 15.03 -17.30 -12.54
CA TRP A 98 15.53 -16.91 -13.86
C TRP A 98 16.12 -15.50 -13.86
N VAL A 99 15.50 -14.56 -13.12
CA VAL A 99 16.02 -13.20 -12.94
C VAL A 99 17.35 -13.23 -12.17
N ASP A 100 17.44 -14.02 -11.10
CA ASP A 100 18.68 -14.19 -10.32
C ASP A 100 19.83 -14.79 -11.16
N ALA A 101 19.50 -15.63 -12.14
CA ALA A 101 20.45 -16.27 -13.06
C ALA A 101 20.69 -15.48 -14.36
N ALA A 102 20.06 -14.31 -14.52
CA ALA A 102 20.15 -13.52 -15.74
C ALA A 102 21.58 -13.02 -15.98
N VAL A 103 22.00 -13.00 -17.24
CA VAL A 103 23.32 -12.50 -17.66
C VAL A 103 23.23 -11.08 -18.20
N GLY A 104 24.34 -10.35 -18.27
CA GLY A 104 24.38 -9.05 -18.91
C GLY A 104 24.25 -9.16 -20.43
N LEU A 105 23.78 -8.08 -21.09
CA LEU A 105 23.65 -8.03 -22.54
C LEU A 105 24.98 -8.28 -23.28
N ALA A 106 26.10 -7.81 -22.71
CA ALA A 106 27.43 -8.00 -23.26
C ALA A 106 27.91 -9.46 -23.27
N ASP A 107 27.31 -10.31 -22.42
CA ASP A 107 27.63 -11.74 -22.30
C ASP A 107 26.74 -12.62 -23.20
N LEU A 108 25.89 -12.00 -24.03
CA LEU A 108 24.98 -12.72 -24.91
C LEU A 108 25.70 -13.23 -26.16
N GLU A 109 25.60 -14.53 -26.39
CA GLU A 109 26.16 -15.21 -27.56
C GLU A 109 25.14 -15.31 -28.71
N SER A 110 25.64 -15.49 -29.94
CA SER A 110 24.81 -15.75 -31.13
C SER A 110 25.11 -17.14 -31.70
N PRO A 111 24.12 -18.04 -31.82
CA PRO A 111 22.70 -17.86 -31.50
C PRO A 111 22.43 -17.74 -29.99
N PRO A 112 21.37 -17.04 -29.58
CA PRO A 112 21.08 -16.82 -28.17
C PRO A 112 20.69 -18.11 -27.44
N ALA A 113 21.28 -18.31 -26.27
CA ALA A 113 20.94 -19.41 -25.36
C ALA A 113 19.60 -19.18 -24.63
N ASP A 114 19.01 -20.25 -24.10
CA ASP A 114 17.76 -20.22 -23.32
C ASP A 114 18.00 -19.71 -21.89
N ARG A 115 18.34 -18.42 -21.78
CA ARG A 115 18.60 -17.71 -20.52
C ARG A 115 18.03 -16.30 -20.57
N LEU A 116 17.65 -15.76 -19.42
CA LEU A 116 17.29 -14.35 -19.34
C LEU A 116 18.52 -13.47 -19.46
N VAL A 117 18.32 -12.33 -20.08
CA VAL A 117 19.30 -11.25 -20.22
C VAL A 117 18.76 -10.03 -19.51
N SER A 118 19.60 -9.42 -18.68
CA SER A 118 19.33 -8.12 -18.05
C SER A 118 19.80 -7.01 -18.98
N VAL A 119 18.88 -6.10 -19.32
CA VAL A 119 19.18 -4.88 -20.06
C VAL A 119 18.74 -3.70 -19.21
N ALA A 120 19.67 -2.82 -18.90
CA ALA A 120 19.40 -1.52 -18.29
C ALA A 120 19.76 -0.41 -19.29
N GLY A 121 18.96 0.64 -19.33
CA GLY A 121 19.16 1.75 -20.25
C GLY A 121 17.98 2.70 -20.31
N ARG A 122 17.71 3.22 -21.51
CA ARG A 122 16.63 4.18 -21.76
C ARG A 122 15.70 3.67 -22.84
N ALA A 123 14.41 3.56 -22.50
CA ALA A 123 13.37 3.36 -23.49
C ALA A 123 13.23 4.64 -24.32
N THR A 124 13.31 4.50 -25.65
CA THR A 124 13.30 5.60 -26.61
C THR A 124 12.04 5.65 -27.47
N ARG A 125 11.34 4.52 -27.59
CA ARG A 125 10.12 4.39 -28.39
C ARG A 125 9.25 3.27 -27.84
N VAL A 126 7.93 3.46 -27.91
CA VAL A 126 6.92 2.41 -27.66
C VAL A 126 5.90 2.48 -28.77
N ALA A 127 5.50 1.33 -29.31
CA ALA A 127 4.43 1.25 -30.28
C ALA A 127 3.61 -0.03 -30.07
N PRO A 128 2.28 0.05 -30.19
CA PRO A 128 1.44 -1.13 -30.22
C PRO A 128 1.68 -1.93 -31.50
N MET A 129 1.77 -3.25 -31.35
CA MET A 129 1.80 -4.23 -32.42
C MET A 129 0.46 -4.96 -32.46
N THR A 130 -0.29 -4.76 -33.54
CA THR A 130 -1.61 -5.39 -33.73
C THR A 130 -1.47 -6.90 -33.88
N LEU A 131 -2.30 -7.63 -33.14
CA LEU A 131 -2.43 -9.08 -33.29
C LEU A 131 -3.41 -9.38 -34.42
N SER A 132 -3.13 -10.43 -35.20
CA SER A 132 -4.11 -10.93 -36.16
C SER A 132 -5.34 -11.48 -35.43
N THR A 133 -6.51 -11.50 -36.08
CA THR A 133 -7.75 -11.98 -35.44
C THR A 133 -7.59 -13.35 -34.75
N PRO A 134 -6.96 -14.37 -35.37
CA PRO A 134 -6.75 -15.65 -34.70
C PRO A 134 -5.87 -15.54 -33.45
N GLN A 135 -4.82 -14.72 -33.48
CA GLN A 135 -3.95 -14.48 -32.32
C GLN A 135 -4.72 -13.74 -31.21
N GLY A 136 -5.57 -12.79 -31.59
CA GLY A 136 -6.29 -11.99 -30.63
C GLY A 136 -7.39 -12.76 -29.92
N GLU A 137 -8.17 -13.56 -30.65
CA GLU A 137 -9.18 -14.46 -30.06
C GLU A 137 -8.55 -15.49 -29.12
N ALA A 138 -7.41 -16.06 -29.52
CA ALA A 138 -6.64 -17.01 -28.74
C ALA A 138 -6.15 -16.47 -27.39
N THR A 139 -5.86 -15.18 -27.33
CA THR A 139 -5.20 -14.55 -26.17
C THR A 139 -6.10 -13.60 -25.39
N GLY A 140 -7.28 -13.27 -25.96
CA GLY A 140 -8.16 -12.23 -25.44
C GLY A 140 -7.56 -10.82 -25.60
N ARG A 141 -6.63 -10.61 -26.55
CA ARG A 141 -5.90 -9.36 -26.73
C ARG A 141 -5.99 -8.86 -28.16
N THR A 142 -5.83 -7.57 -28.35
CA THR A 142 -5.80 -6.97 -29.69
C THR A 142 -4.41 -6.47 -30.06
N THR A 143 -3.57 -6.19 -29.07
CA THR A 143 -2.24 -5.64 -29.25
C THR A 143 -1.24 -6.20 -28.24
N LEU A 144 0.04 -6.16 -28.60
CA LEU A 144 1.19 -6.19 -27.70
C LEU A 144 1.93 -4.85 -27.82
N ASP A 145 2.86 -4.55 -26.92
CA ASP A 145 3.75 -3.40 -27.07
C ASP A 145 5.13 -3.85 -27.56
N LEU A 146 5.67 -3.13 -28.54
CA LEU A 146 7.08 -3.17 -28.90
C LEU A 146 7.77 -1.95 -28.29
N VAL A 147 8.81 -2.19 -27.49
CA VAL A 147 9.59 -1.16 -26.81
C VAL A 147 11.01 -1.17 -27.33
N ARG A 148 11.50 -0.03 -27.80
CA ARG A 148 12.91 0.15 -28.13
C ARG A 148 13.66 0.68 -26.92
N ILE A 149 14.70 -0.03 -26.52
CA ILE A 149 15.60 0.34 -25.44
C ILE A 149 17.01 0.53 -26.02
N VAL A 150 17.62 1.67 -25.71
CA VAL A 150 19.05 1.88 -25.87
C VAL A 150 19.68 1.57 -24.52
N SER A 151 20.42 0.48 -24.45
CA SER A 151 21.11 0.06 -23.22
C SER A 151 22.22 1.05 -22.82
N ASP A 152 22.71 0.95 -21.59
CA ASP A 152 23.74 1.83 -21.06
C ASP A 152 25.07 1.80 -21.86
N ASP A 153 25.36 0.71 -22.57
CA ASP A 153 26.52 0.57 -23.46
C ASP A 153 26.26 1.10 -24.90
N GLY A 154 25.04 1.57 -25.18
CA GLY A 154 24.60 2.07 -26.47
C GLY A 154 23.97 1.02 -27.39
N THR A 155 23.92 -0.26 -27.00
CA THR A 155 23.30 -1.32 -27.79
C THR A 155 21.79 -1.11 -27.88
N ILE A 156 21.25 -1.14 -29.10
CA ILE A 156 19.81 -1.02 -29.36
C ILE A 156 19.16 -2.39 -29.26
N VAL A 157 18.13 -2.49 -28.45
CA VAL A 157 17.35 -3.71 -28.22
C VAL A 157 15.87 -3.40 -28.42
N ASP A 158 15.18 -4.25 -29.17
CA ASP A 158 13.73 -4.20 -29.27
C ASP A 158 13.12 -5.29 -28.37
N VAL A 159 12.08 -4.94 -27.64
CA VAL A 159 11.44 -5.81 -26.63
C VAL A 159 9.97 -5.94 -26.93
N ILE A 160 9.51 -7.17 -27.18
CA ILE A 160 8.09 -7.51 -27.22
C ILE A 160 7.63 -7.75 -25.79
N THR A 161 6.64 -6.98 -25.34
CA THR A 161 6.07 -7.08 -24.00
C THR A 161 4.55 -7.11 -24.04
N GLU A 162 3.93 -7.62 -22.98
CA GLU A 162 2.49 -7.64 -22.82
C GLU A 162 1.91 -6.22 -22.80
N SER A 163 2.52 -5.34 -22.00
CA SER A 163 2.17 -3.93 -21.93
C SER A 163 3.39 -3.17 -21.44
N ALA A 164 3.73 -2.05 -22.09
CA ALA A 164 4.65 -1.07 -21.56
C ALA A 164 3.91 -0.15 -20.57
N PRO A 165 4.62 0.54 -19.66
CA PRO A 165 3.99 1.45 -18.69
C PRO A 165 2.92 2.36 -19.33
N HIS A 166 1.70 2.39 -18.79
CA HIS A 166 0.56 3.07 -19.42
C HIS A 166 0.79 4.58 -19.61
N SER A 167 1.56 5.19 -18.70
CA SER A 167 1.95 6.60 -18.77
C SER A 167 2.87 6.97 -19.94
N TRP A 168 3.49 5.99 -20.61
CA TRP A 168 4.38 6.28 -21.74
C TRP A 168 3.56 6.60 -23.00
N PRO A 169 3.82 7.73 -23.69
CA PRO A 169 3.12 8.01 -24.94
C PRO A 169 3.54 7.00 -26.01
N ARG A 170 2.55 6.45 -26.73
CA ARG A 170 2.76 5.53 -27.84
C ARG A 170 3.07 6.33 -29.10
N TRP A 171 3.95 5.81 -29.95
CA TRP A 171 4.40 6.45 -31.19
C TRP A 171 5.12 7.79 -31.05
N GLU A 172 5.51 8.16 -29.84
CA GLU A 172 6.29 9.36 -29.56
C GLU A 172 7.71 9.01 -29.14
N ALA A 173 8.63 9.93 -29.39
CA ALA A 173 9.99 9.79 -28.89
C ALA A 173 9.94 10.00 -27.38
N ILE A 174 10.42 9.01 -26.64
CA ILE A 174 10.50 9.07 -25.18
C ILE A 174 11.95 8.99 -24.75
N ASP A 175 12.21 9.33 -23.50
CA ASP A 175 13.52 9.17 -22.91
C ASP A 175 13.35 8.76 -21.45
N LYS A 176 13.03 7.48 -21.24
CA LYS A 176 12.62 6.96 -19.93
C LYS A 176 13.62 5.91 -19.44
N PRO A 177 14.22 6.07 -18.24
CA PRO A 177 15.07 5.05 -17.65
C PRO A 177 14.29 3.76 -17.45
N ALA A 178 14.80 2.67 -18.00
CA ALA A 178 14.09 1.41 -18.06
C ALA A 178 15.05 0.23 -17.86
N SER A 179 14.52 -0.87 -17.35
CA SER A 179 15.22 -2.15 -17.41
C SER A 179 14.28 -3.28 -17.79
N VAL A 180 14.85 -4.35 -18.31
CA VAL A 180 14.12 -5.55 -18.68
C VAL A 180 14.95 -6.79 -18.36
N TYR A 181 14.27 -7.84 -17.92
CA TYR A 181 14.77 -9.20 -17.89
C TYR A 181 14.02 -9.97 -18.97
N GLY A 182 14.66 -10.18 -20.12
CA GLY A 182 14.02 -10.73 -21.30
C GLY A 182 14.69 -11.99 -21.80
N LEU A 183 13.92 -12.88 -22.43
CA LEU A 183 14.48 -13.98 -23.20
C LEU A 183 14.86 -13.46 -24.60
N PRO A 184 16.12 -13.62 -25.04
CA PRO A 184 16.52 -13.29 -26.40
C PRO A 184 15.91 -14.26 -27.41
N LEU A 185 15.23 -13.69 -28.41
CA LEU A 185 14.60 -14.44 -29.48
C LEU A 185 15.50 -14.52 -30.72
N ALA A 186 16.06 -13.39 -31.14
CA ALA A 186 16.87 -13.27 -32.36
C ALA A 186 17.95 -12.18 -32.24
N ALA A 187 19.06 -12.38 -32.95
CA ALA A 187 20.21 -11.45 -33.01
C ALA A 187 20.09 -10.36 -34.11
N ALA A 188 19.08 -10.46 -34.97
CA ALA A 188 18.75 -9.46 -35.98
C ALA A 188 17.33 -9.75 -36.50
N GLY A 189 16.66 -8.73 -37.04
CA GLY A 189 15.30 -8.86 -37.55
C GLY A 189 14.26 -8.82 -36.41
N GLY A 190 13.06 -8.36 -36.75
CA GLY A 190 12.00 -8.16 -35.77
C GLY A 190 10.78 -7.47 -36.37
N PRO A 191 9.70 -7.36 -35.61
CA PRO A 191 8.51 -6.64 -36.05
C PRO A 191 8.83 -5.16 -36.29
N ILE A 192 8.25 -4.61 -37.36
CA ILE A 192 8.16 -3.17 -37.55
C ILE A 192 6.68 -2.81 -37.35
N PRO A 193 6.33 -2.16 -36.24
CA PRO A 193 4.94 -1.81 -35.99
C PRO A 193 4.52 -0.71 -36.97
N HIS A 194 3.27 -0.79 -37.43
CA HIS A 194 2.67 0.20 -38.32
C HIS A 194 1.47 0.88 -37.63
N SER A 195 1.39 2.21 -37.75
CA SER A 195 0.20 2.97 -37.33
C SER A 195 -0.92 2.76 -38.35
N ALA A 196 -2.10 2.37 -37.88
CA ALA A 196 -3.27 2.11 -38.73
C ALA A 196 -3.82 3.38 -39.41
N ASP A 197 -3.56 4.52 -38.78
CA ASP A 197 -4.06 5.85 -39.09
C ASP A 197 -3.04 6.72 -39.86
N GLY A 198 -1.80 6.27 -40.02
CA GLY A 198 -0.75 6.96 -40.78
C GLY A 198 -0.34 8.33 -40.23
N LEU A 199 -0.86 8.72 -39.06
CA LEU A 199 -0.60 9.99 -38.39
C LEU A 199 0.52 9.89 -37.35
N ALA A 200 0.89 8.66 -36.96
CA ALA A 200 1.93 8.44 -35.97
C ALA A 200 3.32 8.47 -36.62
N ALA A 201 4.32 8.94 -35.87
CA ALA A 201 5.68 8.95 -36.38
C ALA A 201 6.21 7.51 -36.59
N ASP A 202 7.00 7.33 -37.64
CA ASP A 202 7.52 6.01 -38.04
C ASP A 202 8.33 5.35 -36.91
N TRP A 203 8.33 4.02 -36.91
CA TRP A 203 9.24 3.26 -36.05
C TRP A 203 10.70 3.52 -36.50
N PRO A 204 11.66 3.71 -35.57
CA PRO A 204 13.01 4.08 -35.97
C PRO A 204 13.66 2.98 -36.84
N THR A 205 14.24 3.37 -37.97
CA THR A 205 14.81 2.46 -38.98
C THR A 205 16.18 1.91 -38.60
N ALA A 206 16.83 2.47 -37.57
CA ALA A 206 18.08 1.94 -37.06
C ALA A 206 17.89 0.47 -36.64
N PRO A 207 18.79 -0.44 -37.03
CA PRO A 207 18.67 -1.85 -36.66
C PRO A 207 18.89 -2.03 -35.16
N HIS A 208 18.08 -2.88 -34.54
CA HIS A 208 18.36 -3.41 -33.20
C HIS A 208 19.36 -4.57 -33.31
N ALA A 209 20.18 -4.73 -32.27
CA ALA A 209 21.11 -5.85 -32.15
C ALA A 209 20.44 -7.11 -31.58
N TRP A 210 19.35 -6.94 -30.83
CA TRP A 210 18.63 -8.07 -30.21
C TRP A 210 17.14 -7.81 -30.16
N LEU A 211 16.36 -8.85 -30.48
CA LEU A 211 14.93 -8.91 -30.20
C LEU A 211 14.74 -9.74 -28.94
N LEU A 212 14.16 -9.15 -27.90
CA LEU A 212 13.81 -9.83 -26.66
C LEU A 212 12.30 -9.99 -26.55
N VAL A 213 11.90 -10.94 -25.71
CA VAL A 213 10.55 -11.01 -25.17
C VAL A 213 10.60 -10.98 -23.66
N ALA A 214 9.76 -10.15 -23.05
CA ALA A 214 9.71 -10.00 -21.62
C ALA A 214 8.27 -9.78 -21.15
N PRO A 215 7.84 -10.35 -20.01
CA PRO A 215 6.51 -10.10 -19.46
C PRO A 215 6.26 -8.62 -19.13
N ARG A 216 7.33 -7.87 -18.84
CA ARG A 216 7.27 -6.48 -18.38
C ARG A 216 8.55 -5.73 -18.72
N VAL A 217 8.40 -4.43 -18.97
CA VAL A 217 9.50 -3.45 -18.98
C VAL A 217 9.37 -2.58 -17.74
N ALA A 218 10.38 -2.57 -16.89
CA ALA A 218 10.38 -1.79 -15.66
C ALA A 218 10.74 -0.32 -15.94
N TRP A 219 10.12 0.61 -15.22
CA TRP A 219 10.33 2.06 -15.36
C TRP A 219 10.73 2.72 -14.05
N TYR A 220 11.82 3.48 -14.07
CA TYR A 220 12.41 4.12 -12.89
C TYR A 220 12.48 5.65 -13.04
N PRO A 221 11.34 6.37 -13.02
CA PRO A 221 11.35 7.82 -13.20
C PRO A 221 12.25 8.51 -12.17
N PRO A 222 12.74 9.74 -12.45
CA PRO A 222 13.62 10.49 -11.55
C PRO A 222 12.83 11.09 -10.35
N THR A 223 12.12 10.25 -9.63
CA THR A 223 11.41 10.55 -8.37
C THR A 223 12.19 9.95 -7.20
N ALA A 224 11.86 10.34 -5.96
CA ALA A 224 12.47 9.73 -4.78
C ALA A 224 12.27 8.20 -4.76
N LEU A 225 11.09 7.74 -5.14
CA LEU A 225 10.75 6.32 -5.19
C LEU A 225 11.45 5.58 -6.36
N GLY A 226 11.49 6.18 -7.55
CA GLY A 226 12.18 5.60 -8.70
C GLY A 226 13.70 5.50 -8.48
N GLY A 227 14.30 6.49 -7.80
CA GLY A 227 15.70 6.45 -7.36
C GLY A 227 16.01 5.34 -6.34
N LEU A 228 15.00 4.83 -5.64
CA LEU A 228 15.11 3.64 -4.79
C LEU A 228 14.92 2.33 -5.57
N GLY A 229 14.84 2.36 -6.90
CA GLY A 229 14.71 1.17 -7.75
C GLY A 229 13.30 0.58 -7.75
N MET A 230 12.27 1.37 -7.47
CA MET A 230 10.88 0.93 -7.63
C MET A 230 10.45 1.02 -9.10
N ASP A 231 9.89 -0.07 -9.61
CA ASP A 231 9.25 -0.08 -10.92
C ASP A 231 7.88 0.61 -10.85
N HIS A 232 7.79 1.81 -11.42
CA HIS A 232 6.53 2.57 -11.50
C HIS A 232 5.48 1.90 -12.41
N GLY A 233 5.89 1.05 -13.36
CA GLY A 233 4.93 0.28 -14.17
C GLY A 233 4.10 -0.70 -13.36
N LEU A 234 4.50 -1.03 -12.12
CA LEU A 234 3.68 -1.87 -11.22
C LEU A 234 2.39 -1.17 -10.79
N PHE A 235 2.33 0.16 -10.83
CA PHE A 235 1.15 0.92 -10.48
C PHE A 235 -0.01 0.79 -11.49
N ASP A 236 0.27 0.34 -12.71
CA ASP A 236 -0.76 0.17 -13.76
C ASP A 236 -1.82 -0.87 -13.38
N ALA A 237 -1.50 -1.80 -12.47
CA ALA A 237 -2.43 -2.82 -11.97
C ALA A 237 -3.25 -2.37 -10.73
N VAL A 238 -2.93 -1.20 -10.15
CA VAL A 238 -3.50 -0.73 -8.89
C VAL A 238 -4.81 0.03 -9.14
N ILE A 239 -5.90 -0.48 -8.57
CA ILE A 239 -7.26 0.06 -8.76
C ILE A 239 -7.79 0.69 -7.46
N ASP A 240 -8.07 1.99 -7.47
CA ASP A 240 -8.63 2.70 -6.31
C ASP A 240 -10.06 2.24 -5.96
N GLY A 241 -10.44 2.46 -4.71
CA GLY A 241 -11.76 2.12 -4.18
C GLY A 241 -12.02 0.62 -4.04
N GLN A 242 -11.02 -0.24 -4.32
CA GLN A 242 -11.09 -1.68 -4.12
C GLN A 242 -10.32 -2.12 -2.88
N LYS A 243 -10.62 -3.33 -2.39
CA LYS A 243 -9.80 -3.99 -1.37
C LYS A 243 -8.40 -4.25 -1.94
N LEU A 244 -7.41 -4.50 -1.09
CA LEU A 244 -6.13 -5.04 -1.56
C LEU A 244 -6.36 -6.44 -2.16
N THR A 245 -5.93 -6.62 -3.39
CA THR A 245 -6.04 -7.87 -4.16
C THR A 245 -4.65 -8.39 -4.54
N SER A 246 -4.59 -9.58 -5.12
CA SER A 246 -3.35 -10.11 -5.69
C SER A 246 -2.77 -9.22 -6.81
N ALA A 247 -3.61 -8.46 -7.52
CA ALA A 247 -3.14 -7.52 -8.56
C ALA A 247 -2.37 -6.33 -7.98
N ASP A 248 -2.67 -5.92 -6.74
CA ASP A 248 -1.96 -4.83 -6.05
C ASP A 248 -0.64 -5.32 -5.40
N ALA A 249 -0.46 -6.63 -5.26
CA ALA A 249 0.58 -7.22 -4.40
C ALA A 249 1.99 -6.84 -4.87
N ASP A 250 2.26 -6.86 -6.18
CA ASP A 250 3.58 -6.50 -6.70
C ASP A 250 3.94 -5.04 -6.40
N ALA A 251 2.99 -4.11 -6.59
CA ALA A 251 3.20 -2.71 -6.25
C ALA A 251 3.37 -2.52 -4.73
N PHE A 252 2.54 -3.17 -3.92
CA PHE A 252 2.59 -3.09 -2.45
C PHE A 252 3.94 -3.59 -1.89
N TYR A 253 4.37 -4.79 -2.28
CA TYR A 253 5.65 -5.34 -1.81
C TYR A 253 6.85 -4.66 -2.47
N GLY A 254 6.70 -4.15 -3.70
CA GLY A 254 7.67 -3.27 -4.34
C GLY A 254 7.92 -2.00 -3.52
N LEU A 255 6.86 -1.35 -3.03
CA LEU A 255 6.96 -0.18 -2.15
C LEU A 255 7.67 -0.51 -0.82
N LEU A 256 7.32 -1.63 -0.18
CA LEU A 256 8.00 -2.07 1.04
C LEU A 256 9.50 -2.35 0.79
N ALA A 257 9.83 -3.00 -0.32
CA ALA A 257 11.21 -3.28 -0.69
C ALA A 257 11.99 -1.99 -0.99
N ALA A 258 11.37 -1.03 -1.70
CA ALA A 258 11.97 0.27 -1.98
C ALA A 258 12.21 1.07 -0.70
N ALA A 259 11.24 1.06 0.22
CA ALA A 259 11.39 1.70 1.52
C ALA A 259 12.46 1.02 2.38
N GLY A 260 12.59 -0.31 2.34
CA GLY A 260 13.67 -1.03 3.03
C GLY A 260 15.08 -0.71 2.49
N ARG A 261 15.17 -0.26 1.23
CA ARG A 261 16.42 0.27 0.64
C ARG A 261 16.66 1.74 0.97
N ALA A 262 15.64 2.46 1.41
CA ALA A 262 15.78 3.84 1.82
C ALA A 262 16.56 3.89 3.15
N GLY A 263 17.52 4.81 3.27
CA GLY A 263 18.15 5.10 4.55
C GLY A 263 17.17 5.80 5.49
N GLU A 264 17.41 5.70 6.81
CA GLU A 264 16.61 6.37 7.83
C GLU A 264 16.39 7.86 7.51
N GLY A 265 15.14 8.31 7.54
CA GLY A 265 14.77 9.70 7.30
C GLY A 265 14.77 10.13 5.84
N THR A 266 15.15 9.26 4.90
CA THR A 266 15.16 9.58 3.45
C THR A 266 13.74 9.83 2.94
N ILE A 267 12.78 9.02 3.39
CA ILE A 267 11.38 9.14 2.97
C ILE A 267 10.76 10.39 3.61
N ALA A 268 11.06 10.63 4.89
CA ALA A 268 10.66 11.87 5.56
C ALA A 268 11.22 13.14 4.87
N ALA A 269 12.48 13.11 4.42
CA ALA A 269 13.08 14.22 3.69
C ALA A 269 12.41 14.45 2.33
N ALA A 270 12.08 13.37 1.60
CA ALA A 270 11.37 13.45 0.32
C ALA A 270 9.93 13.96 0.49
N ALA A 271 9.24 13.55 1.55
CA ALA A 271 7.88 13.99 1.86
C ALA A 271 7.81 15.46 2.32
N GLY A 272 8.86 15.94 2.98
CA GLY A 272 8.96 17.33 3.44
C GLY A 272 7.98 17.65 4.57
N ALA A 273 7.25 18.77 4.43
CA ALA A 273 6.28 19.23 5.42
C ALA A 273 5.03 18.31 5.47
N GLU A 274 4.21 18.48 6.50
CA GLU A 274 2.94 17.77 6.60
C GLU A 274 2.07 18.06 5.36
N HIS A 275 1.58 17.00 4.73
CA HIS A 275 0.72 17.10 3.56
C HIS A 275 -0.73 17.34 4.00
N SER A 276 -1.43 18.22 3.29
CA SER A 276 -2.87 18.38 3.51
C SER A 276 -3.58 17.07 3.22
N ILE A 277 -4.33 16.53 4.19
CA ILE A 277 -5.01 15.25 3.96
C ILE A 277 -6.25 15.40 3.07
N VAL A 278 -6.81 16.60 2.93
CA VAL A 278 -8.09 16.83 2.23
C VAL A 278 -8.11 16.25 0.79
N PRO A 279 -7.07 16.45 -0.05
CA PRO A 279 -7.03 15.84 -1.38
C PRO A 279 -7.01 14.31 -1.38
N LEU A 280 -6.40 13.69 -0.38
CA LEU A 280 -6.28 12.23 -0.27
C LEU A 280 -7.61 11.57 0.10
N ILE A 281 -8.48 12.29 0.81
CA ILE A 281 -9.76 11.74 1.33
C ILE A 281 -10.96 12.10 0.48
N ASP A 282 -10.87 13.12 -0.38
CA ASP A 282 -11.96 13.58 -1.22
C ASP A 282 -12.03 12.71 -2.49
N PRO A 283 -13.06 11.85 -2.62
CA PRO A 283 -13.17 10.96 -3.78
C PRO A 283 -13.31 11.71 -5.10
N ALA A 284 -13.80 12.96 -5.08
CA ALA A 284 -13.95 13.76 -6.30
C ALA A 284 -12.60 14.14 -6.92
N GLN A 285 -11.53 14.21 -6.10
CA GLN A 285 -10.22 14.64 -6.56
C GLN A 285 -9.42 13.53 -7.26
N HIS A 286 -9.78 12.26 -7.05
CA HIS A 286 -9.07 11.11 -7.64
C HIS A 286 -7.54 11.17 -7.46
N TRP A 287 -7.07 11.82 -6.39
CA TRP A 287 -5.68 12.24 -6.22
C TRP A 287 -4.66 11.10 -6.41
N PHE A 288 -4.99 9.92 -5.87
CA PHE A 288 -4.11 8.76 -5.97
C PHE A 288 -3.81 8.31 -7.39
N ALA A 289 -4.70 8.51 -8.37
CA ALA A 289 -4.46 8.08 -9.74
C ALA A 289 -3.22 8.74 -10.35
N ASP A 290 -2.97 10.01 -10.01
CA ASP A 290 -1.88 10.80 -10.57
C ASP A 290 -0.63 10.86 -9.66
N HIS A 291 -0.77 10.52 -8.38
CA HIS A 291 0.28 10.73 -7.36
C HIS A 291 0.77 9.41 -6.72
N ARG A 292 0.53 8.25 -7.36
CA ARG A 292 1.05 6.97 -6.86
C ARG A 292 2.58 7.02 -6.76
N GLY A 293 3.08 6.60 -5.61
CA GLY A 293 4.50 6.59 -5.32
C GLY A 293 5.07 7.93 -4.86
N GLU A 294 4.26 8.99 -4.74
CA GLU A 294 4.71 10.22 -4.10
C GLU A 294 4.91 10.04 -2.59
N ALA A 295 5.94 10.67 -2.04
CA ALA A 295 6.21 10.67 -0.61
C ALA A 295 5.28 11.68 0.08
N VAL A 296 4.57 11.21 1.10
CA VAL A 296 3.56 11.97 1.85
C VAL A 296 3.85 11.84 3.35
N ALA A 297 3.89 12.97 4.05
CA ALA A 297 4.01 13.00 5.51
C ALA A 297 2.66 13.36 6.14
N ILE A 298 2.23 12.58 7.12
CA ILE A 298 1.03 12.82 7.91
C ILE A 298 1.36 12.91 9.39
N ASP A 299 0.63 13.74 10.13
CA ASP A 299 0.67 13.84 11.59
C ASP A 299 -0.69 13.43 12.18
N GLY A 300 -0.68 12.58 13.21
CA GLY A 300 -1.91 12.14 13.82
C GLY A 300 -1.72 11.22 15.02
N VAL A 301 -2.80 10.57 15.42
CA VAL A 301 -2.82 9.62 16.53
C VAL A 301 -2.98 8.21 15.99
N ALA A 302 -1.97 7.37 16.18
CA ALA A 302 -2.07 5.94 15.95
C ALA A 302 -2.99 5.32 17.02
N LEU A 303 -4.13 4.78 16.59
CA LEU A 303 -5.06 4.06 17.46
C LEU A 303 -4.84 2.54 17.45
N ARG A 304 -4.12 2.06 16.45
CA ARG A 304 -3.79 0.65 16.26
C ARG A 304 -2.45 0.53 15.55
N ALA A 305 -1.65 -0.43 15.98
CA ALA A 305 -0.45 -0.89 15.29
C ALA A 305 -0.42 -2.42 15.34
N THR A 306 -0.69 -3.07 14.21
CA THR A 306 -0.84 -4.53 14.11
C THR A 306 0.31 -5.12 13.30
N ARG A 307 0.95 -6.16 13.83
CA ARG A 307 1.95 -6.95 13.10
C ARG A 307 1.26 -7.88 12.11
N ILE A 308 1.67 -7.83 10.85
CA ILE A 308 1.19 -8.69 9.77
C ILE A 308 2.36 -9.53 9.27
N GLU A 309 2.26 -10.86 9.38
CA GLU A 309 3.29 -11.76 8.86
C GLU A 309 3.31 -11.77 7.33
N ILE A 310 4.49 -11.90 6.76
CA ILE A 310 4.69 -12.16 5.33
C ILE A 310 4.96 -13.66 5.19
N ASP A 311 3.91 -14.44 4.94
CA ASP A 311 4.04 -15.89 4.86
C ASP A 311 4.76 -16.34 3.57
N ASP A 312 4.53 -15.61 2.48
CA ASP A 312 5.12 -15.89 1.15
C ASP A 312 6.66 -15.75 1.17
N PRO A 313 7.42 -16.84 0.96
CA PRO A 313 8.88 -16.81 0.92
C PRO A 313 9.46 -15.86 -0.14
N LEU A 314 8.79 -15.70 -1.29
CA LEU A 314 9.24 -14.78 -2.34
C LEU A 314 9.16 -13.34 -1.88
N ARG A 315 8.04 -12.95 -1.26
CA ARG A 315 7.86 -11.59 -0.73
C ARG A 315 8.82 -11.29 0.42
N ARG A 316 9.14 -12.28 1.25
CA ARG A 316 10.19 -12.14 2.28
C ARG A 316 11.56 -11.88 1.68
N ARG A 317 11.94 -12.62 0.63
CA ARG A 317 13.20 -12.37 -0.09
C ARG A 317 13.20 -11.00 -0.78
N GLN A 318 12.11 -10.64 -1.44
CA GLN A 318 11.95 -9.38 -2.16
C GLN A 318 12.08 -8.16 -1.24
N THR A 319 11.47 -8.22 -0.05
CA THR A 319 11.42 -7.09 0.90
C THR A 319 12.54 -7.12 1.95
N GLY A 320 13.15 -8.29 2.20
CA GLY A 320 14.02 -8.51 3.36
C GLY A 320 13.28 -8.56 4.69
N LEU A 321 11.93 -8.54 4.68
CA LEU A 321 11.09 -8.49 5.87
C LEU A 321 10.38 -9.83 6.08
N ASN A 322 10.17 -10.23 7.32
CA ASN A 322 9.29 -11.35 7.67
C ASN A 322 7.89 -10.90 8.15
N HIS A 323 7.73 -9.60 8.39
CA HIS A 323 6.46 -8.97 8.75
C HIS A 323 6.50 -7.50 8.35
N TYR A 324 5.34 -6.86 8.34
CA TYR A 324 5.21 -5.40 8.36
C TYR A 324 4.20 -4.99 9.43
N TRP A 325 4.11 -3.70 9.70
CA TRP A 325 3.18 -3.12 10.65
C TRP A 325 2.09 -2.34 9.92
N GLU A 326 0.83 -2.66 10.21
CA GLU A 326 -0.33 -1.89 9.79
C GLU A 326 -0.73 -0.91 10.90
N LEU A 327 -0.60 0.38 10.63
CA LEU A 327 -1.00 1.46 11.53
C LEU A 327 -2.30 2.10 11.05
N PHE A 328 -3.21 2.35 11.98
CA PHE A 328 -4.39 3.18 11.74
C PHE A 328 -4.15 4.54 12.41
N VAL A 329 -3.74 5.51 11.60
CA VAL A 329 -3.42 6.86 12.05
C VAL A 329 -4.62 7.76 11.80
N PHE A 330 -5.19 8.33 12.86
CA PHE A 330 -6.27 9.29 12.76
C PHE A 330 -5.67 10.68 12.68
N VAL A 331 -5.81 11.29 11.51
CA VAL A 331 -5.30 12.63 11.23
C VAL A 331 -6.42 13.65 11.44
N ASN A 332 -6.07 14.85 11.86
CA ASN A 332 -7.04 15.93 12.02
C ASN A 332 -7.49 16.42 10.64
N THR A 333 -8.78 16.66 10.50
CA THR A 333 -9.36 17.24 9.29
C THR A 333 -10.13 18.50 9.67
N PRO A 334 -10.27 19.47 8.74
CA PRO A 334 -11.37 20.44 8.83
C PRO A 334 -12.70 19.71 9.06
N LEU A 335 -13.71 20.41 9.58
CA LEU A 335 -15.06 19.83 9.72
C LEU A 335 -15.54 19.32 8.35
N ILE A 336 -15.50 18.00 8.14
CA ILE A 336 -15.92 17.36 6.90
C ILE A 336 -17.14 16.48 7.17
N ARG A 337 -18.06 16.43 6.20
CA ARG A 337 -19.19 15.52 6.22
C ARG A 337 -18.87 14.29 5.37
N VAL A 338 -18.49 13.19 6.01
CA VAL A 338 -18.21 11.92 5.32
C VAL A 338 -19.35 10.95 5.63
N ALA A 339 -19.98 10.40 4.59
CA ALA A 339 -21.14 9.50 4.73
C ALA A 339 -22.25 10.03 5.68
N GLY A 340 -22.51 11.34 5.62
CA GLY A 340 -23.54 12.00 6.43
C GLY A 340 -23.15 12.31 7.87
N ARG A 341 -21.94 11.96 8.33
CA ARG A 341 -21.42 12.28 9.66
C ARG A 341 -20.41 13.40 9.60
N ILE A 342 -20.53 14.35 10.53
CA ILE A 342 -19.51 15.36 10.77
C ILE A 342 -18.39 14.69 11.55
N GLN A 343 -17.17 14.76 11.03
CA GLN A 343 -15.98 14.26 11.71
C GLN A 343 -14.84 15.26 11.56
N GLU A 344 -14.03 15.35 12.61
CA GLU A 344 -12.83 16.20 12.71
C GLU A 344 -11.54 15.38 12.60
N THR A 345 -11.69 14.06 12.44
CA THR A 345 -10.57 13.14 12.19
C THR A 345 -10.92 12.16 11.09
N TYR A 346 -9.91 11.69 10.37
CA TYR A 346 -10.05 10.71 9.31
C TYR A 346 -8.97 9.62 9.43
N PRO A 347 -9.32 8.33 9.27
CA PRO A 347 -8.35 7.25 9.33
C PRO A 347 -7.51 7.18 8.05
N VAL A 348 -6.19 7.13 8.21
CA VAL A 348 -5.22 6.80 7.18
C VAL A 348 -4.53 5.51 7.56
N VAL A 349 -4.39 4.60 6.61
CA VAL A 349 -3.69 3.33 6.86
C VAL A 349 -2.28 3.40 6.32
N CYS A 350 -1.33 3.14 7.20
CA CYS A 350 0.09 3.15 6.88
C CYS A 350 0.66 1.76 7.10
N CYS A 351 1.28 1.19 6.07
CA CYS A 351 1.99 -0.08 6.15
C CYS A 351 3.51 0.18 6.14
N VAL A 352 4.18 -0.07 7.26
CA VAL A 352 5.61 0.24 7.45
C VAL A 352 6.42 -1.00 7.83
N GLY A 353 7.71 -1.02 7.51
CA GLY A 353 8.58 -2.17 7.79
C GLY A 353 8.92 -2.34 9.28
N SER A 354 9.02 -1.23 10.01
CA SER A 354 9.41 -1.22 11.43
C SER A 354 8.69 -0.11 12.20
N LEU A 355 8.65 -0.25 13.52
CA LEU A 355 8.18 0.78 14.45
C LEU A 355 9.36 1.30 15.29
N PRO A 356 9.28 2.53 15.82
CA PRO A 356 10.27 3.03 16.77
C PRO A 356 10.35 2.17 18.02
N ASP A 357 11.56 2.06 18.57
CA ASP A 357 11.80 1.29 19.77
C ASP A 357 10.93 1.77 20.94
N GLY A 358 10.24 0.82 21.58
CA GLY A 358 9.38 1.08 22.73
C GLY A 358 7.98 1.62 22.40
N MET A 359 7.66 1.87 21.12
CA MET A 359 6.32 2.29 20.73
C MET A 359 5.29 1.18 21.07
N PRO A 360 4.20 1.51 21.79
CA PRO A 360 3.13 0.56 22.07
C PRO A 360 2.51 -0.05 20.81
N THR A 361 2.12 -1.33 20.90
CA THR A 361 1.50 -2.07 19.79
C THR A 361 0.19 -2.74 20.22
N GLY A 362 -0.63 -3.12 19.25
CA GLY A 362 -1.91 -3.80 19.47
C GLY A 362 -3.09 -3.06 18.85
N GLN A 363 -4.30 -3.53 19.18
CA GLN A 363 -5.57 -3.05 18.61
C GLN A 363 -6.09 -1.76 19.27
N ALA A 364 -5.52 -1.36 20.40
CA ALA A 364 -5.94 -0.20 21.19
C ALA A 364 -4.72 0.47 21.79
N ILE A 365 -4.18 1.43 21.04
CA ILE A 365 -3.09 2.32 21.47
C ILE A 365 -3.56 3.78 21.27
N HIS A 366 -2.83 4.75 21.82
CA HIS A 366 -3.16 6.17 21.68
C HIS A 366 -1.88 7.00 21.58
N GLU A 367 -1.12 6.74 20.51
CA GLU A 367 0.22 7.30 20.36
C GLU A 367 0.25 8.38 19.28
N HIS A 368 0.79 9.54 19.61
CA HIS A 368 1.06 10.56 18.60
C HIS A 368 2.22 10.11 17.72
N VAL A 369 2.00 10.13 16.41
CA VAL A 369 2.98 9.71 15.42
C VAL A 369 2.99 10.67 14.24
N ARG A 370 4.20 10.90 13.72
CA ARG A 370 4.37 11.41 12.36
C ARG A 370 4.85 10.26 11.49
N VAL A 371 4.19 10.08 10.35
CA VAL A 371 4.47 8.98 9.44
C VAL A 371 4.74 9.55 8.05
N ALA A 372 5.90 9.24 7.47
CA ALA A 372 6.22 9.58 6.09
C ALA A 372 6.26 8.32 5.24
N CYS A 373 5.37 8.23 4.25
CA CYS A 373 5.16 7.03 3.44
C CYS A 373 4.99 7.34 1.95
N PHE A 374 5.07 6.33 1.09
CA PHE A 374 4.67 6.49 -0.32
C PHE A 374 3.18 6.22 -0.52
N ALA A 375 2.53 7.03 -1.36
CA ALA A 375 1.13 6.86 -1.71
C ALA A 375 0.92 5.60 -2.56
N LEU A 376 0.02 4.69 -2.14
CA LEU A 376 -0.36 3.54 -2.96
C LEU A 376 -1.72 3.72 -3.61
N LYS A 377 -2.80 3.78 -2.82
CA LYS A 377 -4.18 3.82 -3.33
C LYS A 377 -5.18 4.30 -2.29
N THR A 378 -6.38 4.67 -2.75
CA THR A 378 -7.56 4.67 -1.88
C THR A 378 -8.05 3.23 -1.75
N TYR A 379 -7.97 2.64 -0.56
CA TYR A 379 -8.39 1.25 -0.37
C TYR A 379 -9.72 1.19 0.36
N ALA A 380 -10.57 0.25 -0.07
CA ALA A 380 -11.85 0.01 0.58
C ALA A 380 -11.74 -1.11 1.61
N TYR A 381 -12.36 -0.93 2.77
CA TYR A 381 -12.56 -2.00 3.74
C TYR A 381 -14.01 -2.06 4.19
N PRO A 382 -14.51 -3.26 4.50
CA PRO A 382 -15.84 -3.41 5.02
C PRO A 382 -15.89 -3.04 6.50
N LEU A 383 -16.89 -2.26 6.89
CA LEU A 383 -17.21 -2.03 8.28
C LEU A 383 -18.57 -2.62 8.61
N THR A 384 -18.61 -3.63 9.48
CA THR A 384 -19.87 -4.16 10.00
C THR A 384 -20.47 -3.15 10.98
N THR A 385 -21.61 -2.57 10.64
CA THR A 385 -22.32 -1.65 11.55
C THR A 385 -23.14 -2.43 12.58
N LYS A 386 -23.47 -1.78 13.71
CA LYS A 386 -24.40 -2.32 14.72
C LYS A 386 -25.78 -2.52 14.06
N GLY A 387 -26.04 -3.73 13.58
CA GLY A 387 -27.16 -4.05 12.70
C GLY A 387 -26.82 -5.08 11.61
N GLY A 388 -25.55 -5.46 11.47
CA GLY A 388 -25.12 -6.49 10.51
C GLY A 388 -24.99 -5.98 9.06
N VAL A 389 -25.34 -4.71 8.80
CA VAL A 389 -25.17 -4.10 7.48
C VAL A 389 -23.71 -3.72 7.29
N GLU A 390 -23.07 -4.33 6.29
CA GLU A 390 -21.71 -4.05 5.87
C GLU A 390 -21.71 -2.71 5.11
N THR A 391 -21.06 -1.69 5.66
CA THR A 391 -20.89 -0.40 4.98
C THR A 391 -19.47 -0.32 4.46
N LYS A 392 -19.31 -0.07 3.16
CA LYS A 392 -18.01 0.17 2.54
C LYS A 392 -17.44 1.48 3.08
N ARG A 393 -16.22 1.44 3.61
CA ARG A 393 -15.43 2.64 3.93
C ARG A 393 -14.19 2.65 3.08
N GLU A 394 -13.79 3.84 2.66
CA GLU A 394 -12.57 4.06 1.92
C GLU A 394 -11.60 4.80 2.82
N SER A 395 -10.31 4.55 2.66
CA SER A 395 -9.26 5.30 3.34
C SER A 395 -8.00 5.35 2.49
N PRO A 396 -7.20 6.41 2.61
CA PRO A 396 -5.86 6.46 2.03
C PRO A 396 -5.00 5.30 2.54
N LEU A 397 -4.35 4.58 1.63
CA LEU A 397 -3.33 3.57 1.92
C LEU A 397 -1.96 4.09 1.50
N LEU A 398 -1.09 4.26 2.49
CA LEU A 398 0.30 4.65 2.31
C LEU A 398 1.22 3.48 2.72
N VAL A 399 2.30 3.26 1.99
CA VAL A 399 3.15 2.06 2.14
C VAL A 399 4.63 2.42 2.09
N GLY A 400 5.41 1.74 2.93
CA GLY A 400 6.82 2.04 3.18
C GLY A 400 6.95 3.32 3.97
N GLY A 401 7.90 3.45 4.90
CA GLY A 401 8.02 4.73 5.60
C GLY A 401 8.81 4.78 6.89
N ASP A 402 9.15 6.01 7.26
CA ASP A 402 9.72 6.39 8.54
C ASP A 402 8.57 6.75 9.51
N VAL A 403 8.56 6.13 10.68
CA VAL A 403 7.63 6.48 11.77
C VAL A 403 8.40 7.22 12.84
N THR A 404 7.96 8.42 13.18
CA THR A 404 8.45 9.16 14.35
C THR A 404 7.40 9.08 15.45
N TRP A 405 7.75 8.45 16.58
CA TRP A 405 6.88 8.38 17.75
C TRP A 405 7.12 9.60 18.65
N LEU A 406 6.05 10.32 18.97
CA LEU A 406 6.04 11.48 19.86
C LEU A 406 5.36 11.06 21.17
N PRO A 407 6.09 10.43 22.11
CA PRO A 407 5.47 9.94 23.34
C PRO A 407 4.82 11.09 24.11
N PRO A 408 3.63 10.89 24.68
CA PRO A 408 3.02 11.90 25.55
C PRO A 408 3.99 12.20 26.70
N PRO A 409 4.11 13.47 27.12
CA PRO A 409 5.00 13.84 28.21
C PRO A 409 4.63 12.99 29.44
N ARG A 410 5.58 12.17 29.91
CA ARG A 410 5.35 11.34 31.11
C ARG A 410 4.87 12.27 32.22
N PRO A 411 3.74 11.97 32.88
CA PRO A 411 3.33 12.76 34.03
C PRO A 411 4.50 12.75 35.00
N ALA A 412 5.02 13.94 35.33
CA ALA A 412 6.15 14.08 36.22
C ALA A 412 5.84 13.22 37.45
N SER A 413 6.65 12.19 37.69
CA SER A 413 6.54 11.40 38.92
C SER A 413 6.54 12.42 40.04
N SER A 414 5.43 12.52 40.77
CA SER A 414 5.34 13.39 41.92
C SER A 414 6.42 12.93 42.88
N GLY A 415 7.57 13.63 42.85
CA GLY A 415 8.64 13.41 43.79
C GLY A 415 8.11 13.54 45.22
N PRO A 416 8.91 13.23 46.24
CA PRO A 416 8.47 13.30 47.64
C PRO A 416 7.81 14.65 48.03
N ALA A 417 8.10 15.74 47.32
CA ALA A 417 7.43 17.04 47.45
C ALA A 417 5.94 17.04 47.04
N GLY A 418 5.53 16.24 46.05
CA GLY A 418 4.13 16.13 45.62
C GLY A 418 3.25 15.46 46.67
N TRP A 419 3.80 14.49 47.41
CA TRP A 419 3.12 13.87 48.56
C TRP A 419 2.93 14.85 49.73
N LEU A 420 3.93 15.70 49.98
CA LEU A 420 3.84 16.76 50.99
C LEU A 420 2.75 17.79 50.67
N LEU A 421 2.64 18.20 49.40
CA LEU A 421 1.62 19.16 48.97
C LEU A 421 0.20 18.57 49.03
N GLN A 422 0.03 17.31 48.65
CA GLN A 422 -1.26 16.61 48.79
C GLN A 422 -1.64 16.41 50.26
N GLY A 423 -0.68 16.08 51.12
CA GLY A 423 -0.88 15.99 52.57
C GLY A 423 -1.30 17.33 53.18
N LEU A 424 -0.64 18.43 52.81
CA LEU A 424 -0.98 19.78 53.27
C LEU A 424 -2.39 20.21 52.84
N ALA A 425 -2.77 19.93 51.59
CA ALA A 425 -4.10 20.25 51.08
C ALA A 425 -5.20 19.48 51.86
N LEU A 426 -4.97 18.20 52.15
CA LEU A 426 -5.92 17.40 52.92
C LEU A 426 -6.05 17.91 54.37
N ILE A 427 -4.94 18.29 55.00
CA ILE A 427 -4.95 18.87 56.36
C ILE A 427 -5.69 20.20 56.36
N ALA A 428 -5.48 21.07 55.35
CA ALA A 428 -6.16 22.35 55.25
C ALA A 428 -7.68 22.17 55.10
N VAL A 429 -8.13 21.28 54.20
CA VAL A 429 -9.55 20.99 54.02
C VAL A 429 -10.17 20.40 55.28
N THR A 430 -9.47 19.47 55.93
CA THR A 430 -9.95 18.85 57.18
C THR A 430 -10.02 19.89 58.31
N GLY A 431 -9.02 20.77 58.42
CA GLY A 431 -9.00 21.86 59.39
C GLY A 431 -10.15 22.84 59.21
N ILE A 432 -10.45 23.23 57.96
CA ILE A 432 -11.60 24.09 57.63
C ILE A 432 -12.92 23.41 58.00
N ALA A 433 -13.07 22.12 57.67
CA ALA A 433 -14.29 21.36 58.00
C ALA A 433 -14.50 21.24 59.53
N VAL A 434 -13.43 20.98 60.29
CA VAL A 434 -13.48 20.90 61.76
C VAL A 434 -13.82 22.26 62.38
N ALA A 435 -13.20 23.34 61.90
CA ALA A 435 -13.48 24.70 62.37
C ALA A 435 -14.94 25.11 62.08
N ALA A 436 -15.44 24.80 60.89
CA ALA A 436 -16.85 25.04 60.53
C ALA A 436 -17.80 24.23 61.44
N TRP A 437 -17.50 22.96 61.69
CA TRP A 437 -18.31 22.10 62.56
C TRP A 437 -18.34 22.59 64.01
N TRP A 438 -17.21 23.04 64.56
CA TRP A 438 -17.14 23.66 65.89
C TRP A 438 -17.93 24.99 65.95
N GLY A 439 -17.85 25.81 64.89
CA GLY A 439 -18.63 27.04 64.77
C GLY A 439 -20.15 26.79 64.78
N PHE A 440 -20.61 25.80 64.03
CA PHE A 440 -22.03 25.40 64.03
C PHE A 440 -22.49 24.80 65.36
N ARG A 441 -21.63 24.08 66.08
CA ARG A 441 -21.96 23.49 67.37
C ARG A 441 -22.10 24.55 68.47
N THR A 442 -21.18 25.52 68.51
CA THR A 442 -21.20 26.64 69.47
C THR A 442 -22.26 27.70 69.14
N GLY A 443 -22.58 27.90 67.87
CA GLY A 443 -23.69 28.76 67.42
C GLY A 443 -25.06 28.28 67.92
N ARG A 444 -25.29 26.96 67.93
CA ARG A 444 -26.53 26.37 68.46
C ARG A 444 -26.73 26.61 69.96
N GLU A 445 -25.67 26.74 70.74
CA GLU A 445 -25.74 27.07 72.16
C GLU A 445 -26.01 28.55 72.41
N ARG A 446 -25.43 29.44 71.57
CA ARG A 446 -25.71 30.88 71.61
C ARG A 446 -27.15 31.20 71.21
N ASP A 447 -27.68 30.55 70.18
CA ASP A 447 -29.09 30.73 69.77
C ASP A 447 -30.08 30.20 70.80
N ARG A 448 -29.76 29.09 71.49
CA ARG A 448 -30.57 28.60 72.62
C ARG A 448 -30.63 29.60 73.77
N ARG A 449 -29.50 30.21 74.14
CA ARG A 449 -29.45 31.25 75.19
C ARG A 449 -30.16 32.54 74.76
N ARG A 450 -30.07 32.91 73.48
CA ARG A 450 -30.74 34.10 72.92
C ARG A 450 -32.26 33.94 72.83
N ARG A 451 -32.76 32.72 72.62
CA ARG A 451 -34.21 32.42 72.66
C ARG A 451 -34.79 32.39 74.07
N GLN A 452 -33.96 32.10 75.08
CA GLN A 452 -34.37 32.17 76.50
C GLN A 452 -34.37 33.60 77.06
N SER A 453 -33.80 34.58 76.35
CA SER A 453 -33.75 35.99 76.76
C SER A 453 -34.73 36.89 76.00
N LEU A 454 -35.66 36.34 75.22
CA LEU A 454 -36.68 37.13 74.53
C LEU A 454 -37.99 37.10 75.34
N PRO A 455 -38.61 38.27 75.63
CA PRO A 455 -39.89 38.33 76.33
C PRO A 455 -41.02 37.67 75.52
N GLU A 456 -41.95 37.01 76.20
CA GLU A 456 -42.96 36.12 75.61
C GLU A 456 -44.14 36.85 74.91
N ALA A 457 -44.17 38.18 74.92
CA ALA A 457 -45.20 38.93 74.20
C ALA A 457 -44.66 40.30 73.76
N TRP A 458 -44.61 40.53 72.45
CA TRP A 458 -44.50 41.87 71.88
C TRP A 458 -45.93 42.40 71.72
N GLN A 459 -46.28 43.44 72.48
CA GLN A 459 -47.56 44.12 72.39
C GLN A 459 -47.35 45.40 71.56
N PRO A 460 -47.89 45.49 70.33
CA PRO A 460 -47.82 46.72 69.55
C PRO A 460 -48.59 47.85 70.25
N PRO A 461 -48.07 49.09 70.27
CA PRO A 461 -48.84 50.24 70.69
C PRO A 461 -49.85 50.57 69.58
N GLY A 462 -51.16 50.54 69.91
CA GLY A 462 -52.23 51.03 69.02
C GLY A 462 -53.41 50.08 68.75
N GLY A 463 -53.53 48.95 69.44
CA GLY A 463 -54.73 48.10 69.36
C GLY A 463 -55.86 48.62 70.24
N GLU A 464 -56.44 49.78 69.90
CA GLU A 464 -57.72 50.21 70.46
C GLU A 464 -58.84 49.27 70.04
N GLY A 465 -59.75 49.03 70.98
CA GLY A 465 -60.82 48.05 70.89
C GLY A 465 -61.88 48.42 69.85
N GLY A 466 -62.13 47.50 68.92
CA GLY A 466 -63.38 47.41 68.19
C GLY A 466 -64.23 46.33 68.84
N THR A 467 -65.14 46.76 69.72
CA THR A 467 -66.26 45.97 70.24
C THR A 467 -67.17 45.52 69.10
N ASP A 468 -67.41 44.22 68.99
CA ASP A 468 -68.55 43.65 68.27
C ASP A 468 -69.35 42.81 69.26
N ASP A 469 -70.37 43.45 69.85
CA ASP A 469 -71.44 42.81 70.61
C ASP A 469 -72.73 42.92 69.79
N ARG A 470 -73.14 41.76 69.25
CA ARG A 470 -74.50 41.21 69.07
C ARG A 470 -75.70 42.13 68.74
N GLU A 471 -76.36 41.73 67.65
CA GLU A 471 -77.82 41.60 67.46
C GLU A 471 -78.76 42.34 68.43
N THR A 472 -79.49 43.34 67.92
CA THR A 472 -80.97 43.37 67.86
C THR A 472 -81.45 44.39 66.83
#